data_AF-A0A975EFM8-F1
#
_entry.id   AF-A0A975EFM8-F1
#
_cell.length_a   1.000
_cell.length_b   1.000
_cell.length_c   1.000
_cell.angle_alpha   90.00
_cell.angle_beta   90.00
_cell.angle_gamma   90.00
#
_symmetry.space_group_name_H-M   'P 1'
#
loop_
_entity.id
_entity.type
_entity.pdbx_description
1 polymer ?
#
loop_
_entity_poly.entity_id
_entity_poly.type
_entity_poly.pdbx_seq_one_letter_code
_entity_poly.pdbx_strand_id
1 'polypeptide(L)'
;MLTTVAVEREISIREHEVLLRGGCLSIEGATSIGVEDWDWLNDLSARVTEAPAFFRPVFRAGIRGLQACNYVGTVETPGGTRIEILPKSFITGDDPRRARNIVLKMLSRVLDLSTYSWEKGSLVVMNQPRCG
;
A
#
# COMPACT_ATOMS: atom_id res chain seq x y z
N MET A 1 -21.94 0.84 -22.73
CA MET A 1 -20.95 1.38 -21.77
C MET A 1 -20.40 0.19 -21.01
N LEU A 2 -19.22 -0.31 -21.40
CA LEU A 2 -18.58 -1.41 -20.69
C LEU A 2 -17.87 -0.82 -19.48
N THR A 3 -18.37 -1.14 -18.28
CA THR A 3 -17.71 -0.83 -17.02
C THR A 3 -16.46 -1.70 -16.97
N THR A 4 -15.29 -1.13 -17.29
CA THR A 4 -14.02 -1.77 -16.99
C THR A 4 -13.96 -1.92 -15.47
N VAL A 5 -14.18 -3.13 -14.99
CA VAL A 5 -13.86 -3.50 -13.61
C VAL A 5 -12.35 -3.29 -13.49
N ALA A 6 -11.94 -2.22 -12.80
CA ALA A 6 -10.54 -2.03 -12.47
C ALA A 6 -10.11 -3.28 -11.69
N VAL A 7 -9.19 -4.05 -12.27
CA VAL A 7 -8.56 -5.15 -11.56
C VAL A 7 -7.71 -4.49 -10.48
N GLU A 8 -8.25 -4.38 -9.25
CA GLU A 8 -7.47 -3.93 -8.10
C GLU A 8 -6.28 -4.88 -7.96
N ARG A 9 -5.09 -4.36 -8.24
CA ARG A 9 -3.84 -5.09 -8.04
C ARG A 9 -3.33 -4.71 -6.67
N GLU A 10 -3.41 -5.64 -5.73
CA GLU A 10 -2.84 -5.46 -4.40
C GLU A 10 -1.42 -6.04 -4.37
N ILE A 11 -0.44 -5.20 -4.02
CA ILE A 11 0.93 -5.62 -3.79
C ILE A 11 1.33 -5.25 -2.36
N SER A 12 1.97 -6.16 -1.66
CA SER A 12 2.55 -5.88 -0.34
C SER A 12 4.08 -5.85 -0.46
N ILE A 13 4.69 -4.80 0.07
CA ILE A 13 6.13 -4.61 0.20
C ILE A 13 6.45 -4.25 1.65
N ARG A 14 7.72 -4.27 2.04
CA ARG A 14 8.19 -3.81 3.35
C ARG A 14 8.88 -2.47 3.24
N GLU A 15 9.02 -1.80 4.38
CA GLU A 15 9.96 -0.70 4.52
C GLU A 15 11.33 -1.10 3.95
N HIS A 16 11.94 -0.19 3.18
CA HIS A 16 13.22 -0.38 2.50
C HIS A 16 13.27 -1.42 1.37
N GLU A 17 12.17 -2.08 1.03
CA GLU A 17 12.07 -2.86 -0.21
C GLU A 17 11.96 -1.95 -1.45
N VAL A 18 12.26 -2.53 -2.60
CA VAL A 18 12.41 -1.78 -3.86
C VAL A 18 11.34 -2.18 -4.86
N LEU A 19 10.63 -1.18 -5.39
CA LEU A 19 9.75 -1.32 -6.53
C LEU A 19 10.52 -1.17 -7.84
N LEU A 20 10.40 -2.18 -8.71
CA LEU A 20 10.98 -2.20 -10.05
C LEU A 20 9.95 -1.83 -11.11
N ARG A 21 10.42 -1.14 -12.14
CA ARG A 21 9.63 -0.67 -13.29
C ARG A 21 9.29 -1.81 -14.23
N GLY A 22 8.30 -2.64 -13.87
CA GLY A 22 7.94 -3.86 -14.60
C GLY A 22 9.08 -4.87 -14.74
N GLY A 23 8.76 -6.08 -15.22
CA GLY A 23 9.77 -7.07 -15.61
C GLY A 23 10.29 -8.00 -14.50
N CYS A 24 11.51 -8.50 -14.69
CA CYS A 24 12.07 -9.64 -13.95
C CYS A 24 12.66 -9.24 -12.58
N LEU A 25 12.27 -10.00 -11.55
CA LEU A 25 12.74 -9.88 -10.17
C LEU A 25 14.11 -10.56 -9.99
N SER A 26 15.18 -9.88 -10.39
CA SER A 26 16.56 -10.38 -10.21
C SER A 26 17.21 -9.92 -8.88
N ILE A 27 16.50 -9.13 -8.07
CA ILE A 27 17.01 -8.52 -6.84
C ILE A 27 16.19 -9.04 -5.66
N GLU A 28 16.85 -9.51 -4.61
CA GLU A 28 16.21 -9.92 -3.35
C GLU A 28 15.56 -8.70 -2.65
N GLY A 29 14.32 -8.87 -2.17
CA GLY A 29 13.54 -7.78 -1.57
C GLY A 29 13.08 -6.72 -2.58
N ALA A 30 12.89 -7.13 -3.85
CA ALA A 30 12.32 -6.29 -4.89
C ALA A 30 10.98 -6.86 -5.38
N THR A 31 10.06 -5.95 -5.70
CA THR A 31 8.73 -6.26 -6.23
C THR A 31 8.50 -5.47 -7.50
N SER A 32 7.94 -6.09 -8.54
CA SER A 32 7.66 -5.44 -9.81
C SER A 32 6.27 -4.81 -9.74
N ILE A 33 6.16 -3.55 -10.17
CA ILE A 33 4.88 -2.86 -10.35
C ILE A 33 4.71 -2.46 -11.82
N GLY A 34 3.48 -2.18 -12.24
CA GLY A 34 3.17 -1.70 -13.59
C GLY A 34 4.00 -0.47 -13.96
N VAL A 35 4.34 -0.36 -15.25
CA VAL A 35 5.24 0.71 -15.74
C VAL A 35 4.65 2.10 -15.50
N GLU A 36 3.36 2.30 -15.79
CA GLU A 36 2.66 3.58 -15.59
C GLU A 36 2.59 3.97 -14.11
N ASP A 37 2.26 3.02 -13.25
CA ASP A 37 2.22 3.20 -11.80
C ASP A 37 3.60 3.56 -11.23
N TRP A 38 4.65 2.90 -11.73
CA TRP A 38 6.03 3.19 -11.36
C TRP A 38 6.46 4.59 -11.78
N ASP A 39 6.17 4.98 -13.02
CA ASP A 39 6.54 6.30 -13.55
C ASP A 39 5.85 7.41 -12.75
N TRP A 40 4.56 7.23 -12.42
CA TRP A 40 3.83 8.16 -11.55
C TRP A 40 4.45 8.28 -10.15
N LEU A 41 4.80 7.15 -9.51
CA LEU A 41 5.46 7.16 -8.20
C LEU A 41 6.83 7.85 -8.25
N ASN A 42 7.59 7.64 -9.32
CA ASN A 42 8.87 8.28 -9.52
C ASN A 42 8.72 9.80 -9.65
N ASP A 43 7.74 10.27 -10.41
CA ASP A 43 7.45 11.69 -10.57
C ASP A 43 6.94 12.32 -9.27
N LEU A 44 6.09 11.61 -8.52
CA LEU A 44 5.63 12.05 -7.21
C LEU A 44 6.82 12.21 -6.24
N SER A 45 7.72 11.23 -6.23
CA SER A 45 8.93 11.25 -5.39
C SER A 45 9.87 12.40 -5.73
N ALA A 46 9.90 12.84 -6.99
CA ALA A 46 10.69 14.00 -7.42
C ALA A 46 10.07 15.35 -6.99
N ARG A 47 8.75 15.40 -6.78
CA ARG A 47 8.01 16.62 -6.40
C ARG A 47 7.98 16.86 -4.90
N VAL A 48 8.08 15.80 -4.09
CA VAL A 48 8.03 15.89 -2.63
C VAL A 48 9.45 16.11 -2.09
N THR A 49 9.82 17.37 -1.87
CA THR A 49 11.15 17.77 -1.35
C THR A 49 11.21 17.93 0.17
N GLU A 50 10.07 18.04 0.87
CA GLU A 50 9.99 18.15 2.33
C GLU A 50 9.49 16.83 2.95
N ALA A 51 10.07 16.43 4.07
CA ALA A 51 10.04 15.08 4.64
C ALA A 51 8.64 14.48 4.94
N PRO A 52 8.54 13.14 5.14
CA PRO A 52 9.33 12.07 4.54
C PRO A 52 8.66 11.59 3.24
N ALA A 53 9.41 11.55 2.13
CA ALA A 53 8.91 11.00 0.88
C ALA A 53 8.52 9.51 1.05
N PHE A 54 7.37 9.10 0.52
CA PHE A 54 6.91 7.70 0.59
C PHE A 54 7.87 6.74 -0.10
N PHE A 55 8.45 7.20 -1.21
CA PHE A 55 9.42 6.45 -2.00
C PHE A 55 10.65 7.31 -2.30
N ARG A 56 11.79 6.64 -2.42
CA ARG A 56 13.06 7.26 -2.80
C ARG A 56 13.65 6.56 -4.03
N PRO A 57 14.05 7.29 -5.09
CA PRO A 57 14.79 6.70 -6.20
C PRO A 57 16.11 6.07 -5.72
N VAL A 58 16.35 4.83 -6.12
CA VAL A 58 17.58 4.08 -5.83
C VAL A 58 18.11 3.40 -7.10
N PHE A 59 19.41 3.15 -7.11
CA PHE A 59 20.07 2.39 -8.17
C PHE A 59 20.80 1.20 -7.53
N ARG A 60 20.39 -0.03 -7.89
CA ARG A 60 20.96 -1.28 -7.34
C ARG A 60 21.24 -2.26 -8.47
N ALA A 61 22.43 -2.84 -8.48
CA ALA A 61 22.85 -3.84 -9.49
C ALA A 61 22.60 -3.38 -10.96
N GLY A 62 22.81 -2.11 -11.26
CA GLY A 62 22.58 -1.56 -12.61
C GLY A 62 21.10 -1.26 -12.94
N ILE A 63 20.18 -1.49 -11.99
CA ILE A 63 18.74 -1.32 -12.18
C ILE A 63 18.25 -0.15 -11.33
N ARG A 64 17.45 0.73 -11.95
CA ARG A 64 16.74 1.82 -11.26
C ARG A 64 15.47 1.27 -10.60
N GLY A 65 15.26 1.64 -9.35
CA GLY A 65 14.06 1.29 -8.59
C GLY A 65 13.61 2.40 -7.67
N LEU A 66 12.46 2.20 -7.03
CA LEU A 66 11.90 3.09 -6.01
C LEU A 66 11.87 2.36 -4.69
N GLN A 67 12.66 2.79 -3.73
CA GLN A 67 12.71 2.20 -2.40
C GLN A 67 11.61 2.79 -1.52
N ALA A 68 10.80 1.95 -0.87
CA ALA A 68 9.87 2.39 0.16
C ALA A 68 10.64 2.95 1.36
N CYS A 69 10.24 4.12 1.85
CA CYS A 69 10.85 4.77 3.01
C CYS A 69 10.26 4.22 4.33
N ASN A 70 10.51 4.93 5.44
CA ASN A 70 9.94 4.64 6.77
C ASN A 70 8.45 5.04 6.85
N TYR A 71 7.63 4.48 5.98
CA TYR A 71 6.18 4.65 6.00
C TYR A 71 5.52 3.28 6.03
N VAL A 72 4.51 3.13 6.89
CA VAL A 72 3.71 1.90 7.02
C VAL A 72 2.25 2.26 6.79
N GLY A 73 1.59 1.53 5.90
CA GLY A 73 0.22 1.83 5.49
C GLY A 73 -0.04 1.41 4.05
N THR A 74 -0.94 2.10 3.35
CA THR A 74 -1.27 1.83 1.95
C THR A 74 -1.12 3.07 1.09
N VAL A 75 -0.65 2.89 -0.14
CA VAL A 75 -0.60 3.92 -1.19
C VAL A 75 -1.34 3.39 -2.40
N GLU A 76 -2.25 4.19 -2.95
CA GLU A 76 -2.98 3.85 -4.17
C GLU A 76 -2.47 4.67 -5.33
N THR A 77 -2.20 3.98 -6.44
CA THR A 77 -1.83 4.64 -7.70
C THR A 77 -3.07 4.94 -8.54
N PRO A 78 -3.01 5.94 -9.43
CA PRO A 78 -4.11 6.23 -10.35
C PRO A 78 -4.51 5.05 -11.25
N GLY A 79 -3.60 4.11 -11.50
CA GLY A 79 -3.85 2.88 -12.25
C GLY A 79 -4.62 1.80 -11.48
N GLY A 80 -5.00 2.05 -10.23
CA GLY A 80 -5.73 1.10 -9.38
C GLY A 80 -4.85 0.07 -8.69
N THR A 81 -3.53 0.26 -8.67
CA THR A 81 -2.62 -0.59 -7.90
C THR A 81 -2.56 -0.07 -6.46
N ARG A 82 -2.92 -0.92 -5.50
CA ARG A 82 -2.79 -0.64 -4.06
C ARG A 82 -1.50 -1.27 -3.55
N ILE A 83 -0.64 -0.45 -2.97
CA ILE A 83 0.66 -0.82 -2.42
C ILE A 83 0.57 -0.77 -0.90
N GLU A 84 0.54 -1.93 -0.25
CA GLU A 84 0.65 -2.05 1.20
C GLU A 84 2.14 -2.06 1.59
N ILE A 85 2.56 -1.12 2.44
CA ILE A 85 3.91 -1.06 2.99
C ILE A 85 3.85 -1.55 4.43
N LEU A 86 4.49 -2.70 4.67
CA LEU A 86 4.56 -3.38 5.96
C LEU A 86 5.82 -2.99 6.73
N PRO A 87 5.80 -3.03 8.07
CA PRO A 87 6.99 -2.77 8.88
C PRO A 87 8.13 -3.74 8.56
N LYS A 88 9.39 -3.29 8.64
CA LYS A 88 10.58 -4.15 8.42
C LYS A 88 10.68 -5.36 9.35
N SER A 89 10.00 -5.32 10.49
CA SER A 89 9.99 -6.41 11.48
C SER A 89 9.15 -7.62 11.04
N PHE A 90 8.41 -7.50 9.94
CA PHE A 90 7.68 -8.61 9.32
C PHE A 90 8.55 -9.30 8.28
N ILE A 91 8.54 -10.63 8.27
CA ILE A 91 9.34 -11.44 7.35
C ILE A 91 8.41 -12.04 6.29
N THR A 92 8.94 -12.29 5.09
CA THR A 92 8.23 -13.01 4.03
C THR A 92 7.67 -14.33 4.56
N GLY A 93 6.34 -14.48 4.54
CA GLY A 93 5.61 -15.64 5.06
C GLY A 93 4.75 -15.35 6.31
N ASP A 94 4.96 -14.21 6.96
CA ASP A 94 4.07 -13.76 8.03
C ASP A 94 2.71 -13.30 7.48
N ASP A 95 1.64 -13.55 8.24
CA ASP A 95 0.29 -13.09 7.90
C ASP A 95 0.23 -11.55 7.91
N PRO A 96 -0.03 -10.87 6.77
CA PRO A 96 -0.15 -9.42 6.70
C PRO A 96 -1.19 -8.85 7.66
N ARG A 97 -2.21 -9.64 8.05
CA ARG A 97 -3.20 -9.21 9.06
C ARG A 97 -2.58 -9.01 10.43
N ARG A 98 -1.56 -9.80 10.80
CA ARG A 98 -0.83 -9.60 12.06
C ARG A 98 -0.03 -8.31 12.03
N ALA A 99 0.58 -7.98 10.88
CA ALA A 99 1.28 -6.72 10.69
C ALA A 99 0.35 -5.54 10.90
N ARG A 100 -0.79 -5.55 10.22
CA ARG A 100 -1.84 -4.54 10.38
C ARG A 100 -2.30 -4.40 11.82
N ASN A 101 -2.57 -5.51 12.52
CA ASN A 101 -3.00 -5.47 13.92
C ASN A 101 -1.95 -4.87 14.85
N ILE A 102 -0.67 -5.13 14.63
CA ILE A 102 0.41 -4.54 15.43
C ILE A 102 0.52 -3.04 15.16
N VAL A 103 0.47 -2.62 13.89
CA VAL A 103 0.49 -1.21 13.50
C VAL A 103 -0.69 -0.46 14.11
N LEU A 104 -1.90 -1.03 14.03
CA LEU A 104 -3.11 -0.46 14.63
C LEU A 104 -3.00 -0.35 16.16
N LYS A 105 -2.40 -1.35 16.83
CA LYS A 105 -2.13 -1.29 18.28
C LYS A 105 -1.10 -0.23 18.65
N MET A 106 -0.09 0.00 17.82
CA MET A 106 0.91 1.05 18.05
C MET A 106 0.28 2.43 17.84
N LEU A 107 -0.44 2.61 16.74
CA LEU A 107 -1.15 3.87 16.44
C LEU A 107 -2.20 4.19 17.48
N SER A 108 -2.98 3.20 17.94
CA SER A 108 -3.98 3.44 18.99
C SER A 108 -3.36 3.94 20.28
N ARG A 109 -2.16 3.45 20.62
CA ARG A 109 -1.44 3.87 21.82
C ARG A 109 -0.76 5.23 21.68
N VAL A 110 -0.25 5.57 20.49
CA VAL A 110 0.42 6.86 20.22
C VAL A 110 -0.58 7.99 20.05
N LEU A 111 -1.70 7.72 19.38
CA LEU A 111 -2.73 8.71 19.03
C LEU A 111 -3.92 8.71 20.02
N ASP A 112 -3.84 7.90 21.08
CA ASP A 112 -4.91 7.68 22.06
C ASP A 112 -6.28 7.38 21.41
N LEU A 113 -6.26 6.53 20.38
CA LEU A 113 -7.47 6.17 19.63
C LEU A 113 -8.20 5.04 20.34
N SER A 114 -9.49 5.25 20.65
CA SER A 114 -10.39 4.17 21.02
C SER A 114 -10.69 3.32 19.78
N THR A 115 -9.88 2.29 19.54
CA THR A 115 -10.12 1.34 18.45
C THR A 115 -11.32 0.46 18.81
N TYR A 116 -12.51 0.87 18.39
CA TYR A 116 -13.70 0.02 18.39
C TYR A 116 -13.72 -0.80 17.10
N SER A 117 -13.55 -2.12 17.21
CA SER A 117 -13.82 -3.02 16.09
C SER A 117 -15.32 -3.26 16.02
N TRP A 118 -15.99 -2.62 15.07
CA TRP A 118 -17.36 -2.99 14.73
C TRP A 118 -17.34 -4.33 13.99
N GLU A 119 -18.00 -5.32 14.56
CA GLU A 119 -18.24 -6.58 13.88
C GLU A 119 -19.18 -6.31 12.70
N LYS A 120 -18.82 -6.81 11.52
CA LYS A 120 -19.48 -6.62 10.21
C LYS A 120 -20.95 -6.21 10.34
N GLY A 121 -21.22 -4.91 10.17
CA GLY A 121 -22.58 -4.41 9.96
C GLY A 121 -23.11 -4.98 8.66
N SER A 122 -23.96 -6.01 8.73
CA SER A 122 -24.74 -6.45 7.58
C SER A 122 -25.70 -5.32 7.23
N LEU A 123 -25.40 -4.60 6.13
CA LEU A 123 -26.31 -3.61 5.56
C LEU A 123 -27.54 -4.36 5.02
N VAL A 124 -28.60 -4.40 5.81
CA VAL A 124 -29.92 -4.85 5.35
C VAL A 124 -30.65 -3.62 4.83
N VAL A 125 -31.01 -3.64 3.54
CA VAL A 125 -31.88 -2.60 2.95
C VAL A 125 -33.25 -2.72 3.60
N MET A 126 -33.57 -1.74 4.45
CA MET A 126 -34.85 -1.69 5.14
C MET A 126 -35.88 -1.03 4.23
N ASN A 127 -36.63 -1.83 3.47
CA ASN A 127 -37.68 -1.35 2.60
C ASN A 127 -38.94 -1.10 3.43
N GLN A 128 -39.02 0.06 4.09
CA GLN A 128 -40.22 0.45 4.83
C GLN A 128 -41.27 0.98 3.84
N PRO A 129 -42.49 0.40 3.80
CA PRO A 129 -43.56 0.99 3.01
C PRO A 129 -43.88 2.36 3.60
N ARG A 130 -43.87 3.40 2.75
CA ARG A 130 -44.35 4.72 3.13
C ARG A 130 -45.84 4.58 3.46
N CYS A 131 -46.20 4.73 4.73
CA CYS A 131 -47.59 4.93 5.12
C CYS A 131 -48.05 6.24 4.47
N GLY A 132 -48.93 6.13 3.48
CA GLY A 132 -49.73 7.23 2.97
C GLY A 132 -50.96 7.47 3.84
#